data_AF-A0AAN9EHW4-F1
#
_entry.id   AF-A0AAN9EHW4-F1
#
_cell.length_a   1.000
_cell.length_b   1.000
_cell.length_c   1.000
_cell.angle_alpha   90.00
_cell.angle_beta   90.00
_cell.angle_gamma   90.00
#
_symmetry.space_group_name_H-M   'P 1'
#
loop_
_entity.id
_entity.type
_entity.pdbx_description
1 polymer ?
#
loop_
_entity_poly.entity_id
_entity_poly.type
_entity_poly.pdbx_seq_one_letter_code
_entity_poly.pdbx_strand_id
1 'polypeptide(L)'
;MYPHQREGFKFIWTNLARTIDNEKLKNDDHYGAGGCIISNDPKTGKTRLTIPFLQTYLDVFSHYREIIVAPSCLLLTWEEEIRKWNIGVPFHNLKSLELLGKLKSMLMPSTKLIGVGIQQRNIVKLYTWFKEKSILGISYNLFEKHVGGESKADVNIRKMMEDTESRIMGKFLRDISDLLVLDEGQTPRNHYCLIWKAFSEIQTHKRIIHLGTPF
;
A
#
# COMPACT_ATOMS: atom_id res chain seq x y z
N MET A 1 -15.48 -17.71 2.14
CA MET A 1 -16.19 -16.40 2.14
C MET A 1 -17.68 -16.62 2.27
N TYR A 2 -18.32 -15.87 3.17
CA TYR A 2 -19.77 -15.84 3.35
C TYR A 2 -20.48 -15.15 2.15
N PRO A 3 -21.79 -15.36 1.95
CA PRO A 3 -22.53 -14.76 0.83
C PRO A 3 -22.36 -13.23 0.69
N HIS A 4 -22.54 -12.48 1.78
CA HIS A 4 -22.34 -11.01 1.77
C HIS A 4 -20.91 -10.59 1.40
N GLN A 5 -19.90 -11.41 1.71
CA GLN A 5 -18.51 -11.14 1.31
C GLN A 5 -18.31 -11.38 -0.19
N ARG A 6 -19.02 -12.34 -0.79
CA ARG A 6 -18.97 -12.56 -2.24
C ARG A 6 -19.61 -11.39 -2.99
N GLU A 7 -20.70 -10.86 -2.46
CA GLU A 7 -21.33 -9.63 -2.99
C GLU A 7 -20.39 -8.43 -2.86
N GLY A 8 -19.77 -8.25 -1.69
CA GLY A 8 -18.75 -7.22 -1.50
C GLY A 8 -17.58 -7.38 -2.47
N PHE A 9 -17.15 -8.60 -2.76
CA PHE A 9 -16.05 -8.86 -3.69
C PHE A 9 -16.44 -8.45 -5.11
N LYS A 10 -17.64 -8.87 -5.54
CA LYS A 10 -18.19 -8.51 -6.85
C LYS A 10 -18.34 -6.99 -6.98
N PHE A 11 -18.75 -6.31 -5.91
CA PHE A 11 -18.84 -4.86 -5.86
C PHE A 11 -17.47 -4.21 -6.07
N ILE A 12 -16.44 -4.61 -5.32
CA ILE A 12 -15.08 -4.06 -5.49
C ILE A 12 -14.58 -4.32 -6.92
N TRP A 13 -14.70 -5.56 -7.40
CA TRP A 13 -14.27 -5.94 -8.75
C TRP A 13 -14.92 -5.10 -9.84
N THR A 14 -16.24 -4.92 -9.78
CA THR A 14 -16.96 -4.15 -10.79
C THR A 14 -16.56 -2.67 -10.79
N ASN A 15 -16.24 -2.09 -9.63
CA ASN A 15 -15.82 -0.69 -9.56
C ASN A 15 -14.37 -0.46 -10.03
N LEU A 16 -13.47 -1.42 -9.79
CA LEU A 16 -12.04 -1.28 -10.09
C LEU A 16 -11.61 -1.88 -11.44
N ALA A 17 -12.25 -2.98 -11.86
CA ALA A 17 -11.94 -3.69 -13.11
C ALA A 17 -12.99 -3.46 -14.20
N ARG A 18 -14.20 -2.98 -13.85
CA ARG A 18 -15.38 -2.74 -14.72
C ARG A 18 -15.97 -3.96 -15.42
N THR A 19 -15.18 -4.97 -15.74
CA THR A 19 -15.61 -6.17 -16.45
C THR A 19 -15.08 -7.44 -15.79
N ILE A 20 -15.80 -8.54 -15.97
CA ILE A 20 -15.43 -9.90 -15.54
C ILE A 20 -14.88 -10.69 -16.75
N ASP A 21 -15.01 -10.13 -17.95
CA ASP A 21 -14.54 -10.75 -19.20
C ASP A 21 -13.02 -10.59 -19.37
N ASN A 22 -12.32 -11.73 -19.30
CA ASN A 22 -10.86 -11.80 -19.38
C ASN A 22 -10.27 -11.26 -20.68
N GLU A 23 -10.99 -11.33 -21.80
CA GLU A 23 -10.48 -10.78 -23.07
C GLU A 23 -10.59 -9.25 -23.11
N LYS A 24 -11.64 -8.71 -22.49
CA LYS A 24 -11.80 -7.25 -22.33
C LYS A 24 -10.82 -6.68 -21.30
N LEU A 25 -10.49 -7.43 -20.24
CA LEU A 25 -9.51 -7.01 -19.23
C LEU A 25 -8.11 -6.77 -19.80
N LYS A 26 -7.73 -7.42 -20.91
CA LYS A 26 -6.42 -7.28 -21.54
C LYS A 26 -6.32 -6.12 -22.54
N ASN A 27 -7.47 -5.67 -23.05
CA ASN A 27 -7.54 -4.73 -24.19
C ASN A 27 -8.14 -3.37 -23.82
N ASP A 28 -8.62 -3.20 -22.59
CA ASP A 28 -9.30 -1.96 -22.17
C ASP A 28 -8.27 -0.92 -21.74
N ASP A 29 -8.33 0.25 -22.37
CA ASP A 29 -7.72 1.47 -21.85
C ASP A 29 -8.48 1.78 -20.55
N HIS A 30 -7.90 1.45 -19.39
CA HIS A 30 -8.55 1.55 -18.08
C HIS A 30 -8.84 3.00 -17.61
N TYR A 31 -8.94 3.94 -18.55
CA TYR A 31 -9.44 5.30 -18.38
C TYR A 31 -10.90 5.25 -17.89
N GLY A 32 -11.12 5.62 -16.62
CA GLY A 32 -12.47 5.67 -16.01
C GLY A 32 -12.84 4.49 -15.09
N ALA A 33 -11.86 3.67 -14.69
CA ALA A 33 -12.00 2.85 -13.47
C ALA A 33 -12.02 3.77 -12.23
N GLY A 34 -13.05 3.62 -11.39
CA GLY A 34 -13.29 4.48 -10.23
C GLY A 34 -12.63 3.96 -8.97
N GLY A 35 -13.13 4.42 -7.82
CA GLY A 35 -12.84 3.82 -6.51
C GLY A 35 -14.11 3.26 -5.88
N CYS A 36 -13.97 2.56 -4.77
CA CYS A 36 -15.08 2.09 -3.96
C CYS A 36 -14.87 2.40 -2.48
N ILE A 37 -15.97 2.69 -1.79
CA ILE A 37 -15.99 2.90 -0.34
C ILE A 37 -16.69 1.70 0.30
N ILE A 38 -16.04 1.08 1.26
CA ILE A 38 -16.57 -0.06 2.02
C ILE A 38 -16.86 0.42 3.44
N SER A 39 -18.13 0.70 3.69
CA SER A 39 -18.67 1.12 4.99
C SER A 39 -19.57 0.03 5.54
N ASN A 40 -18.98 -0.91 6.27
CA ASN A 40 -19.71 -1.95 6.99
C ASN A 40 -19.38 -1.86 8.49
N ASP A 41 -20.22 -2.46 9.34
CA ASP A 41 -19.99 -2.44 10.79
C ASP A 41 -18.59 -2.94 11.18
N PRO A 42 -17.97 -2.38 12.24
CA PRO A 42 -16.74 -2.91 12.80
C PRO A 42 -16.87 -4.41 13.05
N LYS A 43 -15.89 -5.22 12.61
CA LYS A 43 -15.83 -6.70 12.67
C LYS A 43 -16.55 -7.47 11.55
N THR A 44 -17.14 -6.82 10.56
CA THR A 44 -17.70 -7.49 9.36
C THR A 44 -16.64 -8.09 8.41
N GLY A 45 -15.35 -7.96 8.74
CA GLY A 45 -14.27 -8.61 8.00
C GLY A 45 -13.89 -7.91 6.69
N LYS A 46 -13.84 -6.57 6.67
CA LYS A 46 -13.35 -5.79 5.51
C LYS A 46 -11.97 -6.24 5.05
N THR A 47 -11.03 -6.41 5.98
CA THR A 47 -9.71 -6.99 5.71
C THR A 47 -9.83 -8.38 5.06
N ARG A 48 -10.73 -9.23 5.56
CA ARG A 48 -11.01 -10.58 5.02
C ARG A 48 -11.68 -10.57 3.64
N LEU A 49 -12.28 -9.45 3.25
CA LEU A 49 -12.82 -9.23 1.92
C LEU A 49 -11.73 -8.71 0.96
N THR A 50 -10.95 -7.74 1.43
CA THR A 50 -9.96 -7.04 0.61
C THR A 50 -8.74 -7.92 0.31
N ILE A 51 -8.25 -8.74 1.25
CA ILE A 51 -7.11 -9.65 1.00
C ILE A 51 -7.32 -10.58 -0.20
N PRO A 52 -8.42 -11.39 -0.28
CA PRO A 52 -8.64 -12.24 -1.44
C PRO A 52 -8.91 -11.44 -2.72
N PHE A 53 -9.46 -10.23 -2.61
CA PHE A 53 -9.58 -9.31 -3.73
C PHE A 53 -8.21 -8.91 -4.28
N LEU A 54 -7.29 -8.43 -3.44
CA LEU A 54 -5.94 -8.02 -3.83
C LEU A 54 -5.17 -9.19 -4.47
N GLN A 55 -5.29 -10.39 -3.91
CA GLN A 55 -4.70 -11.60 -4.52
C GLN A 55 -5.19 -11.81 -5.96
N THR A 56 -6.52 -11.83 -6.15
CA THR A 56 -7.14 -12.05 -7.45
C THR A 56 -6.81 -10.92 -8.42
N TYR A 57 -6.77 -9.68 -7.92
CA TYR A 57 -6.46 -8.50 -8.72
C TYR A 57 -5.02 -8.54 -9.22
N LEU A 58 -4.05 -8.90 -8.37
CA LEU A 58 -2.65 -9.10 -8.79
C LEU A 58 -2.44 -10.35 -9.67
N ASP A 59 -3.28 -11.39 -9.57
CA ASP A 59 -3.24 -12.53 -10.48
C ASP A 59 -3.60 -12.12 -11.91
N VAL A 60 -4.59 -11.23 -12.06
CA VAL A 60 -5.02 -10.69 -13.35
C VAL A 60 -4.10 -9.56 -13.84
N PHE A 61 -3.72 -8.66 -12.94
CA PHE A 61 -2.92 -7.46 -13.21
C PHE A 61 -1.56 -7.56 -12.51
N SER A 62 -0.73 -8.52 -12.93
CA SER A 62 0.57 -8.82 -12.28
C SER A 62 1.60 -7.68 -12.31
N HIS A 63 1.43 -6.71 -13.21
CA HIS A 63 2.27 -5.52 -13.32
C HIS A 63 1.79 -4.38 -12.40
N TYR A 64 0.63 -4.50 -11.77
CA TYR A 64 0.10 -3.46 -10.90
C TYR A 64 0.84 -3.42 -9.56
N ARG A 65 0.81 -2.25 -8.94
CA ARG A 65 1.50 -1.95 -7.70
C ARG A 65 0.51 -1.44 -6.66
N GLU A 66 0.18 -2.32 -5.73
CA GLU A 66 -0.82 -2.07 -4.69
C GLU A 66 -0.17 -1.53 -3.42
N ILE A 67 -0.80 -0.52 -2.82
CA ILE A 67 -0.38 0.10 -1.57
C ILE A 67 -1.53 0.06 -0.57
N ILE A 68 -1.26 -0.45 0.63
CA ILE A 68 -2.14 -0.35 1.79
C ILE A 68 -1.62 0.77 2.70
N VAL A 69 -2.44 1.81 2.87
CA VAL A 69 -2.22 2.89 3.82
C VAL A 69 -3.14 2.67 5.02
N ALA A 70 -2.56 2.49 6.20
CA ALA A 70 -3.31 2.19 7.42
C ALA A 70 -2.72 2.91 8.63
N PRO A 71 -3.43 3.02 9.77
CA PRO A 71 -2.83 3.43 11.02
C PRO A 71 -1.63 2.54 11.37
N SER A 72 -0.57 3.13 11.93
CA SER A 72 0.67 2.41 12.24
C SER A 72 0.45 1.16 13.10
N CYS A 73 -0.55 1.16 13.98
CA CYS A 73 -0.90 0.01 14.82
C CYS A 73 -1.51 -1.15 14.03
N LEU A 74 -2.19 -0.91 12.91
CA LEU A 74 -2.89 -1.93 12.11
C LEU A 74 -2.01 -2.60 11.05
N LEU A 75 -0.87 -2.02 10.68
CA LEU A 75 0.01 -2.61 9.66
C LEU A 75 0.52 -4.02 10.01
N LEU A 76 0.79 -4.28 11.31
CA LEU A 76 1.19 -5.61 11.77
C LEU A 76 0.02 -6.59 11.68
N THR A 77 -1.20 -6.14 11.97
CA THR A 77 -2.40 -6.95 11.81
C THR A 77 -2.65 -7.30 10.34
N TRP A 78 -2.44 -6.35 9.42
CA TRP A 78 -2.50 -6.62 7.98
C TRP A 78 -1.48 -7.68 7.55
N GLU A 79 -0.23 -7.55 8.01
CA GLU A 79 0.83 -8.52 7.74
C GLU A 79 0.48 -9.92 8.26
N GLU A 80 -0.04 -10.01 9.47
CA GLU A 80 -0.50 -11.27 10.05
C GLU A 80 -1.67 -11.89 9.29
N GLU A 81 -2.67 -11.10 8.91
CA GLU A 81 -3.82 -11.60 8.16
C GLU A 81 -3.38 -12.06 6.77
N ILE A 82 -2.60 -11.28 6.01
CA ILE A 82 -2.07 -11.70 4.71
C ILE A 82 -1.29 -13.02 4.82
N ARG A 83 -0.46 -13.16 5.86
CA ARG A 83 0.26 -14.40 6.15
C ARG A 83 -0.68 -15.56 6.46
N LYS A 84 -1.72 -15.36 7.27
CA LYS A 84 -2.72 -16.40 7.60
C LYS A 84 -3.49 -16.85 6.36
N TRP A 85 -3.85 -15.93 5.47
CA TRP A 85 -4.53 -16.24 4.21
C TRP A 85 -3.62 -16.95 3.19
N ASN A 86 -2.29 -16.87 3.37
CA ASN A 86 -1.28 -17.53 2.54
C ASN A 86 -1.51 -17.32 1.04
N ILE A 87 -1.74 -16.07 0.65
CA ILE A 87 -2.09 -15.69 -0.73
C ILE A 87 -0.91 -15.79 -1.73
N GLY A 88 0.27 -16.22 -1.29
CA GLY A 88 1.45 -16.36 -2.14
C GLY A 88 2.07 -15.04 -2.62
N VAL A 89 1.64 -13.90 -2.08
CA VAL A 89 2.10 -12.55 -2.43
C VAL A 89 2.87 -11.96 -1.24
N PRO A 90 4.13 -11.50 -1.41
CA PRO A 90 4.87 -10.81 -0.35
C PRO A 90 4.20 -9.52 0.11
N PHE A 91 4.21 -9.27 1.42
CA PHE A 91 3.78 -8.00 2.00
C PHE A 91 4.98 -7.23 2.57
N HIS A 92 5.29 -6.09 1.98
CA HIS A 92 6.40 -5.22 2.36
C HIS A 92 5.92 -4.16 3.37
N ASN A 93 5.93 -4.51 4.66
CA ASN A 93 5.53 -3.58 5.71
C ASN A 93 6.66 -2.57 6.02
N LEU A 94 6.51 -1.30 5.66
CA LEU A 94 7.52 -0.25 5.91
C LEU A 94 7.70 0.11 7.39
N LYS A 95 6.81 -0.36 8.29
CA LYS A 95 7.01 -0.25 9.74
C LYS A 95 7.83 -1.42 10.31
N SER A 96 7.75 -2.62 9.72
CA SER A 96 8.37 -3.82 10.27
C SER A 96 9.90 -3.74 10.25
N LEU A 97 10.57 -4.07 11.36
CA LEU A 97 12.04 -4.10 11.44
C LEU A 97 12.65 -5.43 10.95
N GLU A 98 11.82 -6.38 10.55
CA GLU A 98 12.14 -7.82 10.51
C GLU A 98 13.01 -8.26 9.33
N LEU A 99 13.06 -7.48 8.24
CA LEU A 99 13.75 -7.84 6.99
C LEU A 99 15.27 -8.09 7.14
N LEU A 100 15.89 -7.60 8.21
CA LEU A 100 17.31 -7.87 8.48
C LEU A 100 17.57 -9.31 8.95
N GLY A 101 16.59 -9.99 9.56
CA GLY A 101 16.73 -11.35 10.06
C GLY A 101 16.86 -12.38 8.93
N LYS A 102 16.04 -12.25 7.88
CA LYS A 102 16.06 -13.12 6.69
C LYS A 102 17.20 -12.79 5.72
N LEU A 103 17.54 -11.51 5.52
CA LEU A 103 18.69 -11.16 4.70
C LEU A 103 20.03 -11.56 5.35
N LYS A 104 20.13 -11.56 6.69
CA LYS A 104 21.29 -12.10 7.42
C LYS A 104 21.49 -13.61 7.22
N SER A 105 20.44 -14.38 6.93
CA SER A 105 20.56 -15.82 6.69
C SER A 105 20.83 -16.16 5.23
N MET A 106 20.49 -15.26 4.29
CA MET A 106 20.75 -15.45 2.85
C MET A 106 22.07 -14.83 2.37
N LEU A 107 22.56 -13.76 3.00
CA LEU A 107 23.85 -13.14 2.69
C LEU A 107 24.89 -13.62 3.69
N MET A 108 25.97 -14.21 3.18
CA MET A 108 27.16 -14.68 3.89
C MET A 108 27.53 -13.80 5.11
N PRO A 109 28.00 -14.38 6.24
CA PRO A 109 28.27 -13.65 7.49
C PRO A 109 29.44 -12.65 7.45
N SER A 110 29.90 -12.25 6.26
CA SER A 110 31.17 -11.55 6.04
C SER A 110 31.05 -10.04 5.77
N THR A 111 29.86 -9.47 5.63
CA THR A 111 29.70 -8.03 5.43
C THR A 111 29.03 -7.37 6.61
N LYS A 112 29.67 -6.34 7.16
CA LYS A 112 29.20 -5.45 8.24
C LYS A 112 27.89 -4.73 7.85
N LEU A 113 26.77 -5.45 7.75
CA LEU A 113 25.42 -4.89 7.61
C LEU A 113 24.82 -4.46 8.98
N ILE A 114 25.67 -4.31 9.99
CA ILE A 114 25.30 -3.74 11.29
C ILE A 114 25.33 -2.22 11.12
N GLY A 115 24.24 -1.64 10.62
CA GLY A 115 24.13 -0.19 10.52
C GLY A 115 23.17 0.36 9.46
N VAL A 116 22.43 -0.47 8.72
CA VAL A 116 21.44 0.05 7.77
C VAL A 116 20.32 0.74 8.56
N GLY A 117 20.23 2.07 8.44
CA GLY A 117 19.20 2.90 9.08
C GLY A 117 17.81 2.54 8.57
N ILE A 118 16.78 2.96 9.32
CA ILE A 118 15.37 2.63 9.01
C ILE A 118 14.99 3.10 7.58
N GLN A 119 15.48 4.26 7.15
CA GLN A 119 15.21 4.83 5.83
C GLN A 119 15.78 3.98 4.68
N GLN A 120 17.06 3.57 4.77
CA GLN A 120 17.65 2.67 3.77
C GLN A 120 16.91 1.33 3.67
N ARG A 121 16.41 0.78 4.79
CA ARG A 121 15.61 -0.46 4.77
C ARG A 121 14.28 -0.27 4.04
N ASN A 122 13.65 0.89 4.21
CA ASN A 122 12.40 1.21 3.53
C ASN A 122 12.59 1.37 2.03
N ILE A 123 13.73 1.90 1.58
CA ILE A 123 14.09 1.93 0.16
C ILE A 123 14.26 0.52 -0.40
N VAL A 124 14.92 -0.38 0.31
CA VAL A 124 15.08 -1.77 -0.16
C VAL A 124 13.72 -2.44 -0.32
N LYS A 125 12.81 -2.29 0.66
CA LYS A 125 11.43 -2.79 0.58
C LYS A 125 10.64 -2.19 -0.58
N LEU A 126 10.79 -0.89 -0.80
CA LEU A 126 10.14 -0.19 -1.89
C LEU A 126 10.65 -0.70 -3.24
N TYR A 127 11.96 -0.94 -3.35
CA TYR A 127 12.56 -1.48 -4.57
C TYR A 127 12.13 -2.93 -4.83
N THR A 128 12.11 -3.79 -3.82
CA THR A 128 11.57 -5.15 -3.97
C THR A 128 10.11 -5.11 -4.36
N TRP A 129 9.31 -4.25 -3.72
CA TRP A 129 7.91 -4.05 -4.08
C TRP A 129 7.73 -3.61 -5.53
N PHE A 130 8.59 -2.71 -5.99
CA PHE A 130 8.56 -2.27 -7.38
C PHE A 130 8.92 -3.38 -8.37
N LYS A 131 9.82 -4.30 -8.01
CA LYS A 131 10.34 -5.32 -8.92
C LYS A 131 9.48 -6.57 -9.02
N GLU A 132 8.79 -6.94 -7.96
CA GLU A 132 8.04 -8.20 -7.88
C GLU A 132 6.57 -7.98 -7.56
N LYS A 133 5.73 -8.94 -7.96
CA LYS A 133 4.32 -8.98 -7.60
C LYS A 133 4.19 -9.05 -6.08
N SER A 134 3.83 -7.94 -5.45
CA SER A 134 3.81 -7.78 -4.00
C SER A 134 2.95 -6.60 -3.58
N ILE A 135 2.67 -6.50 -2.28
CA ILE A 135 1.84 -5.45 -1.69
C ILE A 135 2.71 -4.63 -0.74
N LEU A 136 2.63 -3.29 -0.81
CA LEU A 136 3.34 -2.39 0.10
C LEU A 136 2.42 -1.94 1.24
N GLY A 137 2.88 -2.04 2.49
CA GLY A 137 2.19 -1.49 3.65
C GLY A 137 2.90 -0.25 4.18
N ILE A 138 2.20 0.88 4.30
CA ILE A 138 2.74 2.14 4.79
C ILE A 138 1.77 2.83 5.76
N SER A 139 2.28 3.55 6.76
CA SER A 139 1.42 4.29 7.67
C SER A 139 1.04 5.65 7.11
N TYR A 140 -0.11 6.20 7.50
CA TYR A 140 -0.50 7.56 7.10
C TYR A 140 0.60 8.61 7.34
N ASN A 141 1.22 8.62 8.53
CA ASN A 141 2.28 9.58 8.85
C ASN A 141 3.51 9.42 7.95
N LEU A 142 3.90 8.18 7.62
CA LEU A 142 5.05 7.91 6.77
C LEU A 142 4.74 8.26 5.31
N PHE A 143 3.52 7.96 4.86
CA PHE A 143 3.02 8.33 3.54
C PHE A 143 3.00 9.86 3.37
N GLU A 144 2.43 10.58 4.33
CA GLU A 144 2.40 12.03 4.36
C GLU A 144 3.81 12.63 4.33
N LYS A 145 4.74 12.11 5.14
CA LYS A 145 6.12 12.60 5.19
C LYS A 145 6.82 12.51 3.83
N HIS A 146 6.65 11.40 3.10
CA HIS A 146 7.35 11.17 1.84
C HIS A 146 6.66 11.80 0.63
N VAL A 147 5.32 11.88 0.66
CA VAL A 147 4.55 12.41 -0.46
C VAL A 147 4.26 13.90 -0.28
N GLY A 148 3.82 14.35 0.90
CA GLY A 148 3.34 15.71 1.13
C GLY A 148 4.39 16.76 1.53
N GLY A 149 5.66 16.38 1.74
CA GLY A 149 6.64 17.26 2.40
C GLY A 149 7.54 18.09 1.47
N GLU A 150 7.31 19.40 1.42
CA GLU A 150 8.38 20.39 1.20
C GLU A 150 9.31 20.39 2.43
N SER A 151 10.56 19.95 2.25
CA SER A 151 11.57 20.00 3.32
C SER A 151 12.04 21.44 3.50
N LYS A 152 11.55 22.15 4.53
CA LYS A 152 12.22 23.36 5.04
C LYS A 152 13.43 22.91 5.86
N ALA A 153 14.65 23.08 5.36
CA ALA A 153 15.83 22.65 6.08
C ALA A 153 17.09 23.47 5.82
N ASP A 154 17.68 23.94 6.92
CA ASP A 154 19.12 24.09 7.11
C ASP A 154 19.87 22.80 6.77
N VAL A 155 21.03 22.97 6.14
CA VAL A 155 21.73 21.94 5.39
C VAL A 155 22.83 21.26 6.21
N ASN A 156 22.75 19.93 6.37
CA ASN A 156 23.88 19.07 6.71
C ASN A 156 23.86 17.78 5.86
N ILE A 157 25.01 17.11 5.72
CA ILE A 157 25.19 16.00 4.74
C ILE A 157 24.27 14.81 5.01
N ARG A 158 24.04 14.45 6.29
CA ARG A 158 23.12 13.35 6.65
C ARG A 158 21.68 13.68 6.25
N LYS A 159 21.25 14.91 6.46
CA LYS A 159 19.91 15.38 6.07
C LYS A 159 19.74 15.45 4.56
N MET A 160 20.79 15.80 3.80
CA MET A 160 20.78 15.72 2.32
C MET A 160 20.56 14.30 1.80
N MET A 161 21.21 13.30 2.40
CA MET A 161 20.99 11.89 2.02
C MET A 161 19.56 11.45 2.35
N GLU A 162 19.08 11.75 3.56
CA GLU A 162 17.71 11.44 3.98
C GLU A 162 16.65 12.15 3.11
N ASP A 163 16.91 13.39 2.69
CA ASP A 163 16.05 14.14 1.77
C ASP A 163 16.02 13.49 0.38
N THR A 164 17.17 13.04 -0.12
CA THR A 164 17.26 12.34 -1.42
C THR A 164 16.46 11.04 -1.39
N GLU A 165 16.64 10.24 -0.34
CA GLU A 165 15.90 9.01 -0.09
C GLU A 165 14.39 9.26 -0.02
N SER A 166 13.98 10.29 0.74
CA SER A 166 12.56 10.68 0.87
C SER A 166 11.96 11.10 -0.46
N ARG A 167 12.70 11.85 -1.30
CA ARG A 167 12.26 12.26 -2.63
C ARG A 167 12.06 11.08 -3.57
N ILE A 168 12.96 10.10 -3.53
CA ILE A 168 12.83 8.86 -4.29
C ILE A 168 11.56 8.12 -3.84
N MET A 169 11.40 7.91 -2.52
CA MET A 169 10.20 7.25 -1.99
C MET A 169 8.91 7.95 -2.42
N GLY A 170 8.84 9.28 -2.24
CA GLY A 170 7.68 10.07 -2.65
C GLY A 170 7.37 9.92 -4.14
N LYS A 171 8.37 9.91 -5.01
CA LYS A 171 8.19 9.72 -6.46
C LYS A 171 7.57 8.35 -6.78
N PHE A 172 8.11 7.28 -6.21
CA PHE A 172 7.56 5.93 -6.40
C PHE A 172 6.13 5.81 -5.88
N LEU A 173 5.85 6.34 -4.67
CA LEU A 173 4.51 6.28 -4.08
C LEU A 173 3.46 7.05 -4.91
N ARG A 174 3.84 8.13 -5.59
CA ARG A 174 2.94 8.93 -6.44
C ARG A 174 2.74 8.36 -7.83
N ASP A 175 3.84 8.04 -8.50
CA ASP A 175 3.86 7.78 -9.95
C ASP A 175 3.58 6.31 -10.28
N ILE A 176 3.80 5.40 -9.32
CA ILE A 176 3.77 3.95 -9.57
C ILE A 176 2.56 3.26 -8.91
N SER A 177 1.91 3.90 -7.95
CA SER A 177 0.76 3.29 -7.29
C SER A 177 -0.42 3.11 -8.25
N ASP A 178 -0.80 1.86 -8.53
CA ASP A 178 -1.93 1.52 -9.40
C ASP A 178 -3.23 1.35 -8.62
N LEU A 179 -3.15 0.89 -7.37
CA LEU A 179 -4.30 0.70 -6.49
C LEU A 179 -3.94 1.10 -5.06
N LEU A 180 -4.78 1.94 -4.46
CA LEU A 180 -4.62 2.40 -3.10
C LEU A 180 -5.73 1.85 -2.19
N VAL A 181 -5.36 1.16 -1.11
CA VAL A 181 -6.28 0.75 -0.05
C VAL A 181 -6.07 1.67 1.15
N LEU A 182 -7.10 2.41 1.54
CA LEU A 182 -7.10 3.31 2.70
C LEU A 182 -7.90 2.68 3.83
N ASP A 183 -7.20 2.15 4.84
CA ASP A 183 -7.84 1.57 6.02
C ASP A 183 -8.12 2.64 7.06
N GLU A 184 -9.29 2.61 7.71
CA GLU A 184 -9.76 3.70 8.59
C GLU A 184 -9.73 5.08 7.87
N GLY A 185 -10.22 5.11 6.62
CA GLY A 185 -10.23 6.28 5.74
C GLY A 185 -11.04 7.49 6.22
N GLN A 186 -11.68 7.41 7.39
CA GLN A 186 -12.21 8.59 8.09
C GLN A 186 -11.11 9.42 8.80
N THR A 187 -9.89 8.90 8.91
CA THR A 187 -8.75 9.59 9.53
C THR A 187 -8.42 10.94 8.83
N PRO A 188 -8.41 11.05 7.49
CA PRO A 188 -8.30 12.33 6.80
C PRO A 188 -9.66 13.06 6.76
N ARG A 189 -10.17 13.57 7.88
CA ARG A 189 -11.43 14.35 7.90
C ARG A 189 -11.26 15.84 7.61
N ASN A 190 -10.05 16.35 7.72
CA ASN A 190 -9.77 17.77 7.52
C ASN A 190 -9.10 17.99 6.16
N HIS A 191 -9.79 18.62 5.21
CA HIS A 191 -9.29 18.94 3.86
C HIS A 191 -7.99 19.78 3.86
N TYR A 192 -7.61 20.35 5.01
CA TYR A 192 -6.34 21.07 5.21
C TYR A 192 -5.17 20.18 5.69
N CYS A 193 -5.38 18.89 5.95
CA CYS A 193 -4.30 18.00 6.36
C CYS A 193 -3.37 17.67 5.19
N LEU A 194 -2.07 17.64 5.46
CA LEU A 194 -1.01 17.30 4.48
C LEU A 194 -1.25 15.93 3.82
N ILE A 195 -1.90 14.99 4.51
CA ILE A 195 -2.32 13.71 3.93
C ILE A 195 -3.32 13.85 2.75
N TRP A 196 -4.23 14.82 2.78
CA TRP A 196 -5.13 15.08 1.65
C TRP A 196 -4.37 15.58 0.43
N LYS A 197 -3.42 16.51 0.65
CA LYS A 197 -2.51 16.96 -0.39
C LYS A 197 -1.73 15.77 -0.97
N ALA A 198 -1.18 14.93 -0.11
CA ALA A 198 -0.47 13.72 -0.53
C ALA A 198 -1.36 12.78 -1.37
N PHE A 199 -2.62 12.56 -0.99
CA PHE A 199 -3.55 11.75 -1.78
C PHE A 199 -4.01 12.41 -3.09
N SER A 200 -4.00 13.74 -3.17
CA SER A 200 -4.31 14.47 -4.41
C SER A 200 -3.17 14.40 -5.43
N GLU A 201 -1.94 14.17 -4.98
CA GLU A 201 -0.75 14.02 -5.83
C GLU A 201 -0.60 12.60 -6.44
N ILE A 202 -1.41 11.63 -6.00
CA ILE A 202 -1.40 10.26 -6.53
C ILE A 202 -2.19 10.19 -7.85
N GLN A 203 -1.57 9.64 -8.89
CA GLN A 203 -2.17 9.57 -10.23
C GLN A 203 -3.35 8.58 -10.32
N THR A 204 -3.35 7.49 -9.54
CA THR A 204 -4.42 6.49 -9.64
C THR A 204 -5.75 6.96 -9.02
N HIS A 205 -6.83 6.70 -9.76
CA HIS A 205 -8.21 6.82 -9.32
C HIS A 205 -8.76 5.52 -8.68
N LYS A 206 -8.04 4.40 -8.82
CA LYS A 206 -8.41 3.10 -8.24
C LYS A 206 -8.10 3.10 -6.75
N ARG A 207 -9.14 3.30 -5.95
CA ARG A 207 -9.02 3.42 -4.49
C ARG A 207 -10.08 2.59 -3.77
N ILE A 208 -9.68 1.80 -2.79
CA ILE A 208 -10.58 1.12 -1.84
C ILE A 208 -10.47 1.85 -0.53
N ILE A 209 -11.57 2.42 -0.04
CA ILE A 209 -11.58 3.14 1.24
C ILE A 209 -12.42 2.34 2.23
N HIS A 210 -11.78 1.82 3.28
CA HIS A 210 -12.50 1.27 4.42
C HIS A 210 -12.87 2.41 5.37
N LEU A 211 -14.16 2.66 5.53
CA LEU A 211 -14.65 3.57 6.55
C LEU A 211 -15.13 2.76 7.74
N GLY A 212 -14.74 3.12 8.97
CA GLY A 212 -15.44 2.68 10.18
C GLY A 212 -16.93 3.07 10.14
N THR A 213 -17.70 2.72 11.17
CA THR A 213 -19.11 3.13 11.25
C THR A 213 -19.23 4.64 11.05
N PRO A 214 -20.03 5.12 10.08
CA PRO A 214 -20.15 6.54 9.79
C PRO A 214 -21.14 7.24 10.72
N PHE A 215 -21.25 6.84 11.99
CA PHE A 215 -22.15 7.46 12.97
C PHE A 215 -21.57 7.35 14.38
#